data_AF-A0A972W2Y3-F1
#
_entry.id   AF-A0A972W2Y3-F1
#
_cell.length_a   1.000
_cell.length_b   1.000
_cell.length_c   1.000
_cell.angle_alpha   90.00
_cell.angle_beta   90.00
_cell.angle_gamma   90.00
#
_symmetry.space_group_name_H-M   'P 1'
#
loop_
_entity.id
_entity.type
_entity.pdbx_description
1 polymer ?
#
loop_
_entity_poly.entity_id
_entity_poly.type
_entity_poly.pdbx_seq_one_letter_code
_entity_poly.pdbx_strand_id
1 'polypeptide(L)'
;MIVSQKLQSNYEKLIDICNNIGTASKILSPFVYKKTILEEKDKVVTQEILKNPIKNLTHETEFSKKNDNTIQIKILTGPLSKSLFVIQFNKFNDVVSAEVEISLKTNLQFSLLKNRISQKLSNIFEGLLINFDRLTILTNELGWTKSLHHNGESLMISGNFPSITIHGWYYSSISEIFFSETYSSIPIKGKVVVDIGANIADSSMFFVLNGAKKVIAIEPFPKNFNFAKKNISENHFEDKILLENCVVSDNESIIKIDSEYAGTGIGENSNSKSDIKEQKNGLEIPTHTLNYIVQKYGVDNASLKIDCEGCEYKIFLSSSDDTLKKFTHIIMEYHNGYEKLKNRLEKLGFHVTVNSNTSSKMGILIAKQ
;
A
#
# COMPACT_ATOMS: atom_id res chain seq x y z
N MET A 1 -25.72 -1.79 -13.46
CA MET A 1 -24.85 -2.98 -13.29
C MET A 1 -24.70 -3.21 -11.81
N ILE A 2 -24.59 -4.45 -11.37
CA ILE A 2 -24.46 -4.79 -9.95
C ILE A 2 -23.14 -5.54 -9.76
N VAL A 3 -22.35 -5.11 -8.78
CA VAL A 3 -21.19 -5.85 -8.27
C VAL A 3 -21.60 -6.44 -6.93
N SER A 4 -21.39 -7.74 -6.71
CA SER A 4 -21.70 -8.38 -5.43
C SER A 4 -20.44 -9.05 -4.89
N GLN A 5 -20.16 -8.83 -3.62
CA GLN A 5 -18.99 -9.39 -2.93
C GLN A 5 -19.44 -10.05 -1.64
N LYS A 6 -19.06 -11.31 -1.42
CA LYS A 6 -19.20 -11.97 -0.12
C LYS A 6 -18.12 -11.42 0.82
N LEU A 7 -18.52 -11.13 2.04
CA LEU A 7 -17.67 -10.54 3.07
C LEU A 7 -17.51 -11.50 4.25
N GLN A 8 -16.36 -11.43 4.90
CA GLN A 8 -16.01 -12.23 6.07
C GLN A 8 -16.21 -11.46 7.38
N SER A 9 -16.26 -10.13 7.32
CA SER A 9 -16.45 -9.26 8.49
C SER A 9 -17.83 -9.39 9.14
N ASN A 10 -17.89 -8.96 10.39
CA ASN A 10 -19.15 -8.81 11.11
C ASN A 10 -20.04 -7.73 10.47
N TYR A 11 -21.30 -8.08 10.21
CA TYR A 11 -22.30 -7.19 9.62
C TYR A 11 -22.51 -5.87 10.38
N GLU A 12 -22.61 -5.90 11.71
CA GLU A 12 -22.85 -4.71 12.53
C GLU A 12 -21.74 -3.68 12.35
N LYS A 13 -20.51 -4.17 12.18
CA LYS A 13 -19.34 -3.33 11.95
C LYS A 13 -19.33 -2.75 10.54
N LEU A 14 -19.79 -3.50 9.55
CA LEU A 14 -19.91 -2.99 8.18
C LEU A 14 -20.94 -1.87 8.12
N ILE A 15 -22.09 -2.00 8.79
CA ILE A 15 -23.12 -0.95 8.77
C ILE A 15 -22.79 0.26 9.66
N ASP A 16 -21.86 0.13 10.62
CA ASP A 16 -21.32 1.27 11.38
C ASP A 16 -20.76 2.36 10.44
N ILE A 17 -20.16 1.96 9.32
CA ILE A 17 -19.62 2.92 8.35
C ILE A 17 -20.74 3.76 7.69
N CYS A 18 -21.95 3.20 7.54
CA CYS A 18 -23.10 3.90 6.99
C CYS A 18 -23.59 5.03 7.91
N ASN A 19 -23.28 4.95 9.20
CA ASN A 19 -23.62 5.96 10.20
C ASN A 19 -22.55 7.04 10.37
N ASN A 20 -21.39 6.90 9.72
CA ASN A 20 -20.32 7.89 9.75
C ASN A 20 -19.85 8.22 8.34
N ILE A 21 -20.53 9.17 7.69
CA ILE A 21 -20.29 9.53 6.28
C ILE A 21 -18.90 10.18 6.08
N GLY A 22 -18.37 10.88 7.08
CA GLY A 22 -16.99 11.37 7.09
C GLY A 22 -15.97 10.25 6.95
N THR A 23 -16.17 9.17 7.70
CA THR A 23 -15.34 7.96 7.63
C THR A 23 -15.60 7.17 6.35
N ALA A 24 -16.86 6.94 6.00
CA ALA A 24 -17.25 6.23 4.78
C ALA A 24 -16.61 6.83 3.54
N SER A 25 -16.64 8.16 3.42
CA SER A 25 -16.08 8.84 2.26
C SER A 25 -14.55 8.71 2.18
N LYS A 26 -13.85 8.39 3.27
CA LYS A 26 -12.38 8.16 3.25
C LYS A 26 -12.04 6.74 2.85
N ILE A 27 -12.86 5.77 3.27
CA ILE A 27 -12.61 4.35 3.06
C ILE A 27 -13.21 3.84 1.75
N LEU A 28 -14.44 4.27 1.44
CA LEU A 28 -15.22 3.80 0.30
C LEU A 28 -15.11 4.74 -0.91
N SER A 29 -14.08 5.60 -0.95
CA SER A 29 -13.75 6.39 -2.14
C SER A 29 -12.95 5.51 -3.11
N PRO A 30 -13.46 5.27 -4.33
CA PRO A 30 -12.75 4.46 -5.31
C PRO A 30 -11.66 5.24 -6.07
N PHE A 31 -11.35 6.49 -5.70
CA PHE A 31 -10.51 7.40 -6.50
C PHE A 31 -9.24 7.87 -5.74
N VAL A 32 -8.20 8.24 -6.51
CA VAL A 32 -6.79 8.13 -6.09
C VAL A 32 -6.28 9.27 -5.19
N TYR A 33 -7.07 10.29 -4.89
CA TYR A 33 -6.70 11.32 -3.91
C TYR A 33 -7.95 12.06 -3.49
N LYS A 34 -8.07 12.41 -2.21
CA LYS A 34 -9.31 12.98 -1.66
C LYS A 34 -9.03 14.25 -0.87
N LYS A 35 -9.74 15.32 -1.21
CA LYS A 35 -9.84 16.54 -0.39
C LYS A 35 -11.29 16.76 0.02
N THR A 36 -11.58 16.79 1.31
CA THR A 36 -12.93 17.14 1.80
C THR A 36 -13.19 18.63 1.56
N ILE A 37 -14.33 18.95 0.93
CA ILE A 37 -14.76 20.33 0.67
C ILE A 37 -15.88 20.74 1.63
N LEU A 38 -16.81 19.81 1.91
CA LEU A 38 -17.98 20.04 2.76
C LEU A 38 -18.25 18.79 3.58
N GLU A 39 -18.55 18.98 4.86
CA GLU A 39 -18.97 17.92 5.77
C GLU A 39 -20.20 18.40 6.56
N GLU A 40 -21.28 17.66 6.40
CA GLU A 40 -22.55 17.80 7.12
C GLU A 40 -22.86 16.46 7.80
N LYS A 41 -23.84 16.45 8.70
CA LYS A 41 -24.20 15.27 9.50
C LYS A 41 -24.44 14.01 8.65
N ASP A 42 -25.17 14.15 7.54
CA ASP A 42 -25.61 13.02 6.71
C ASP A 42 -24.98 13.02 5.31
N LYS A 43 -24.04 13.93 5.04
CA LYS A 43 -23.50 14.18 3.71
C LYS A 43 -22.07 14.71 3.76
N VAL A 44 -21.22 14.22 2.86
CA VAL A 44 -19.85 14.73 2.67
C VAL A 44 -19.56 14.91 1.18
N VAL A 45 -19.02 16.06 0.80
CA VAL A 45 -18.57 16.34 -0.58
C VAL A 45 -17.05 16.39 -0.62
N THR A 46 -16.50 15.66 -1.59
CA THR A 46 -15.08 15.37 -1.67
C THR A 46 -14.58 15.63 -3.08
N GLN A 47 -13.49 16.37 -3.21
CA GLN A 47 -12.78 16.51 -4.46
C GLN A 47 -11.86 15.31 -4.65
N GLU A 48 -11.98 14.66 -5.79
CA GLU A 48 -11.23 13.46 -6.14
C GLU A 48 -10.48 13.65 -7.45
N ILE A 49 -9.30 13.05 -7.55
CA ILE A 49 -8.47 13.09 -8.76
C ILE A 49 -8.38 11.69 -9.35
N LEU A 50 -8.85 11.57 -10.59
CA LEU A 50 -8.64 10.39 -11.41
C LEU A 50 -7.42 10.59 -12.30
N LYS A 51 -6.35 9.85 -12.01
CA LYS A 51 -5.13 9.85 -12.82
C LYS A 51 -5.43 9.31 -14.21
N ASN A 52 -4.99 10.03 -15.25
CA ASN A 52 -5.15 9.64 -16.64
C ASN A 52 -3.86 9.99 -17.39
N PRO A 53 -3.36 9.12 -18.30
CA PRO A 53 -2.10 9.34 -19.02
C PRO A 53 -1.98 10.66 -19.77
N ILE A 54 -3.11 11.25 -20.18
CA ILE A 54 -3.14 12.50 -20.95
C ILE A 54 -3.26 13.71 -20.02
N LYS A 55 -4.22 13.66 -19.09
CA LYS A 55 -4.47 14.75 -18.14
C LYS A 55 -5.30 14.24 -16.97
N ASN A 56 -4.87 14.53 -15.76
CA ASN A 56 -5.62 14.26 -14.55
C ASN A 56 -7.02 14.89 -14.60
N LEU A 57 -8.03 14.12 -14.23
CA LEU A 57 -9.42 14.56 -14.20
C LEU A 57 -9.82 14.77 -12.75
N THR A 58 -10.25 15.98 -12.43
CA THR A 58 -10.77 16.31 -11.11
C THR A 58 -12.30 16.28 -11.16
N HIS A 59 -12.90 15.61 -10.18
CA HIS A 59 -14.34 15.61 -9.99
C HIS A 59 -14.69 15.77 -8.51
N GLU A 60 -15.93 16.15 -8.25
CA GLU A 60 -16.51 16.21 -6.92
C GLU A 60 -17.47 15.04 -6.75
N THR A 61 -17.40 14.38 -5.60
CA THR A 61 -18.23 13.24 -5.25
C THR A 61 -18.91 13.51 -3.92
N GLU A 62 -20.22 13.27 -3.89
CA GLU A 62 -21.06 13.37 -2.72
C GLU A 62 -21.31 11.98 -2.15
N PHE A 63 -20.97 11.80 -0.88
CA PHE A 63 -21.33 10.64 -0.06
C PHE A 63 -22.52 11.02 0.81
N SER A 64 -23.51 10.16 0.90
CA SER A 64 -24.71 10.38 1.71
C SER A 64 -25.27 9.07 2.25
N LYS A 65 -25.89 9.12 3.42
CA LYS A 65 -26.63 7.99 3.98
C LYS A 65 -27.97 7.83 3.24
N LYS A 66 -28.28 6.63 2.74
CA LYS A 66 -29.62 6.32 2.19
C LYS A 66 -30.52 5.67 3.24
N ASN A 67 -29.97 4.77 4.04
CA ASN A 67 -30.58 4.12 5.21
C ASN A 67 -29.47 3.47 6.05
N ASP A 68 -29.82 2.67 7.07
CA ASP A 68 -28.85 2.14 8.04
C ASP A 68 -27.79 1.19 7.47
N ASN A 69 -28.06 0.53 6.35
CA ASN A 69 -27.13 -0.41 5.71
C ASN A 69 -26.71 0.02 4.29
N THR A 70 -27.03 1.25 3.89
CA THR A 70 -26.83 1.71 2.51
C THR A 70 -26.22 3.10 2.44
N ILE A 71 -25.11 3.20 1.71
CA ILE A 71 -24.44 4.45 1.34
C ILE A 71 -24.69 4.74 -0.13
N GLN A 72 -24.95 6.02 -0.41
CA GLN A 72 -25.07 6.54 -1.77
C GLN A 72 -23.90 7.46 -2.09
N ILE A 73 -23.27 7.22 -3.25
CA ILE A 73 -22.15 7.97 -3.80
C ILE A 73 -22.59 8.58 -5.13
N LYS A 74 -22.51 9.90 -5.27
CA LYS A 74 -22.96 10.63 -6.45
C LYS A 74 -21.83 11.51 -7.00
N ILE A 75 -21.49 11.34 -8.27
CA ILE A 75 -20.52 12.22 -8.93
C ILE A 75 -21.23 13.52 -9.31
N LEU A 76 -20.77 14.64 -8.78
CA LEU A 76 -21.34 15.97 -8.99
C LEU A 76 -20.76 16.64 -10.24
N THR A 77 -19.45 16.51 -10.47
CA THR A 77 -18.75 17.22 -11.56
C THR A 77 -17.94 16.27 -12.44
N GLY A 78 -17.47 16.76 -13.59
CA GLY A 78 -16.62 15.98 -14.50
C GLY A 78 -17.37 15.03 -15.45
N PRO A 79 -16.62 14.16 -16.17
CA PRO A 79 -17.14 13.35 -17.28
C PRO A 79 -18.23 12.34 -16.91
N LEU A 80 -18.26 11.92 -15.65
CA LEU A 80 -19.21 10.97 -15.10
C LEU A 80 -20.27 11.64 -14.21
N SER A 81 -20.43 12.96 -14.31
CA SER A 81 -21.42 13.70 -13.53
C SER A 81 -22.82 13.09 -13.63
N LYS A 82 -23.55 13.12 -12.51
CA LYS A 82 -24.86 12.48 -12.29
C LYS A 82 -24.82 10.95 -12.26
N SER A 83 -23.65 10.32 -12.33
CA SER A 83 -23.55 8.89 -12.02
C SER A 83 -23.82 8.64 -10.55
N LEU A 84 -24.48 7.53 -10.27
CA LEU A 84 -24.86 7.09 -8.94
C LEU A 84 -24.25 5.73 -8.65
N PHE A 85 -23.70 5.55 -7.46
CA PHE A 85 -23.29 4.27 -6.92
C PHE A 85 -23.99 4.07 -5.58
N VAL A 86 -24.63 2.93 -5.38
CA VAL A 86 -25.31 2.59 -4.13
C VAL A 86 -24.66 1.36 -3.57
N ILE A 87 -23.97 1.50 -2.43
CA ILE A 87 -23.34 0.39 -1.72
C ILE A 87 -24.30 -0.04 -0.61
N GLN A 88 -24.82 -1.25 -0.69
CA GLN A 88 -25.71 -1.85 0.29
C GLN A 88 -25.04 -3.05 0.94
N PHE A 89 -25.01 -3.09 2.27
CA PHE A 89 -24.56 -4.24 3.03
C PHE A 89 -25.76 -5.11 3.40
N ASN A 90 -25.64 -6.42 3.21
CA ASN A 90 -26.70 -7.37 3.46
C ASN A 90 -26.23 -8.47 4.43
N LYS A 91 -27.16 -8.96 5.24
CA LYS A 91 -27.01 -10.16 6.03
C LYS A 91 -28.21 -11.07 5.82
N PHE A 92 -27.96 -12.28 5.34
CA PHE A 92 -28.96 -13.33 5.24
C PHE A 92 -28.41 -14.58 5.91
N ASN A 93 -29.06 -15.00 7.01
CA ASN A 93 -28.50 -15.98 7.95
C ASN A 93 -27.08 -15.57 8.39
N ASP A 94 -26.12 -16.46 8.20
CA ASP A 94 -24.70 -16.24 8.53
C ASP A 94 -23.87 -15.69 7.35
N VAL A 95 -24.52 -15.39 6.21
CA VAL A 95 -23.84 -14.85 5.03
C VAL A 95 -23.95 -13.33 5.04
N VAL A 96 -22.79 -12.68 5.02
CA VAL A 96 -22.65 -11.23 4.89
C VAL A 96 -22.16 -10.90 3.48
N SER A 97 -22.75 -9.89 2.84
CA SER A 97 -22.36 -9.44 1.50
C SER A 97 -22.48 -7.93 1.35
N ALA A 98 -21.81 -7.39 0.34
CA ALA A 98 -22.02 -6.04 -0.15
C ALA A 98 -22.44 -6.09 -1.63
N GLU A 99 -23.38 -5.23 -1.99
CA GLU A 99 -23.82 -5.02 -3.37
C GLU A 99 -23.59 -3.56 -3.76
N VAL A 100 -22.98 -3.34 -4.92
CA VAL A 100 -22.82 -2.01 -5.52
C VAL A 100 -23.69 -1.91 -6.75
N GLU A 101 -24.78 -1.15 -6.65
CA GLU A 101 -25.55 -0.75 -7.82
C GLU A 101 -24.87 0.43 -8.51
N ILE A 102 -24.48 0.25 -9.77
CA ILE A 102 -23.80 1.26 -10.59
C ILE A 102 -24.77 1.78 -11.66
N SER A 103 -25.19 3.03 -11.51
CA SER A 103 -26.00 3.79 -12.47
C SER A 103 -25.14 4.85 -13.18
N LEU A 104 -24.41 4.41 -14.22
CA LEU A 104 -23.46 5.26 -14.96
C LEU A 104 -24.16 6.25 -15.91
N LYS A 105 -23.83 7.54 -15.79
CA LYS A 105 -24.17 8.61 -16.73
C LYS A 105 -22.90 9.11 -17.41
N THR A 106 -22.92 9.13 -18.74
CA THR A 106 -21.83 9.61 -19.57
C THR A 106 -22.35 10.71 -20.49
N ASN A 107 -21.53 11.72 -20.77
CA ASN A 107 -21.82 12.63 -21.88
C ASN A 107 -21.69 11.92 -23.25
N LEU A 108 -22.07 12.60 -24.33
CA LEU A 108 -22.00 12.05 -25.70
C LEU A 108 -20.59 11.57 -26.08
N GLN A 109 -19.53 12.27 -25.63
CA GLN A 109 -18.13 11.95 -25.94
C GLN A 109 -17.69 10.58 -25.36
N PHE A 110 -18.23 10.16 -24.22
CA PHE A 110 -17.86 8.90 -23.56
C PHE A 110 -18.89 7.77 -23.76
N SER A 111 -19.93 8.00 -24.57
CA SER A 111 -21.01 7.03 -24.81
C SER A 111 -20.50 5.71 -25.40
N LEU A 112 -19.55 5.78 -26.35
CA LEU A 112 -18.93 4.60 -26.98
C LEU A 112 -18.01 3.82 -26.03
N LEU A 113 -17.49 4.47 -24.98
CA LEU A 113 -16.61 3.85 -23.98
C LEU A 113 -17.37 3.37 -22.75
N LYS A 114 -18.69 3.55 -22.69
CA LYS A 114 -19.52 3.28 -21.52
C LYS A 114 -19.31 1.87 -20.96
N ASN A 115 -19.26 0.84 -21.82
CA ASN A 115 -19.05 -0.54 -21.38
C ASN A 115 -17.64 -0.75 -20.78
N ARG A 116 -16.61 -0.16 -21.38
CA ARG A 116 -15.23 -0.26 -20.88
C ARG A 116 -15.06 0.47 -19.55
N ILE A 117 -15.68 1.65 -19.42
CA ILE A 117 -15.70 2.41 -18.16
C ILE A 117 -16.44 1.61 -17.08
N SER A 118 -17.60 1.04 -17.42
CA SER A 118 -18.39 0.19 -16.54
C SER A 118 -17.55 -0.97 -16.02
N GLN A 119 -16.92 -1.76 -16.91
CA GLN A 119 -16.08 -2.89 -16.50
C GLN A 119 -14.93 -2.45 -15.58
N LYS A 120 -14.24 -1.35 -15.91
CA LYS A 120 -13.16 -0.83 -15.07
C LYS A 120 -13.66 -0.44 -13.68
N LEU A 121 -14.82 0.24 -13.59
CA LEU A 121 -15.44 0.59 -12.32
C LEU A 121 -15.85 -0.66 -11.54
N SER A 122 -16.37 -1.69 -12.22
CA SER A 122 -16.71 -2.97 -11.59
C SER A 122 -15.51 -3.56 -10.84
N ASN A 123 -14.36 -3.67 -11.53
CA ASN A 123 -13.14 -4.22 -10.94
C ASN A 123 -12.61 -3.35 -9.79
N ILE A 124 -12.74 -2.02 -9.90
CA ILE A 124 -12.35 -1.09 -8.83
C ILE A 124 -13.21 -1.31 -7.59
N PHE A 125 -14.54 -1.42 -7.74
CA PHE A 125 -15.45 -1.65 -6.61
C PHE A 125 -15.30 -3.04 -6.01
N GLU A 126 -15.09 -4.07 -6.82
CA GLU A 126 -14.78 -5.41 -6.33
C GLU A 126 -13.51 -5.41 -5.48
N GLY A 127 -12.44 -4.81 -6.03
CA GLY A 127 -11.20 -4.57 -5.30
C GLY A 127 -11.47 -3.86 -3.99
N LEU A 128 -12.11 -2.67 -4.04
CA LEU A 128 -12.47 -1.85 -2.88
C LEU A 128 -13.27 -2.60 -1.81
N LEU A 129 -14.21 -3.47 -2.19
CA LEU A 129 -15.05 -4.20 -1.23
C LEU A 129 -14.32 -5.36 -0.56
N ILE A 130 -13.57 -6.18 -1.32
CA ILE A 130 -12.63 -7.18 -0.75
C ILE A 130 -11.75 -6.49 0.26
N ASN A 131 -11.34 -5.31 -0.13
CA ASN A 131 -10.38 -4.55 0.57
C ASN A 131 -10.92 -4.02 1.91
N PHE A 132 -12.02 -3.27 1.82
CA PHE A 132 -12.78 -2.79 2.96
C PHE A 132 -13.09 -3.90 3.98
N ASP A 133 -13.44 -5.10 3.52
CA ASP A 133 -13.67 -6.27 4.38
C ASP A 133 -12.44 -6.61 5.24
N ARG A 134 -11.27 -6.69 4.62
CA ARG A 134 -10.02 -7.04 5.31
C ARG A 134 -9.63 -6.01 6.37
N LEU A 135 -9.77 -4.72 6.06
CA LEU A 135 -9.56 -3.68 7.07
C LEU A 135 -10.62 -3.70 8.16
N THR A 136 -11.86 -4.05 7.84
CA THR A 136 -12.92 -4.20 8.84
C THR A 136 -12.55 -5.31 9.84
N ILE A 137 -11.93 -6.40 9.39
CA ILE A 137 -11.40 -7.46 10.25
C ILE A 137 -10.24 -6.95 11.11
N LEU A 138 -9.28 -6.24 10.53
CA LEU A 138 -8.13 -5.68 11.26
C LEU A 138 -8.53 -4.60 12.28
N THR A 139 -9.69 -3.95 12.11
CA THR A 139 -10.21 -2.94 13.03
C THR A 139 -11.30 -3.48 13.97
N ASN A 140 -11.55 -4.80 13.94
CA ASN A 140 -12.76 -5.39 14.51
C ASN A 140 -12.91 -5.09 16.01
N GLU A 141 -11.83 -5.14 16.79
CA GLU A 141 -11.85 -4.93 18.24
C GLU A 141 -12.30 -3.53 18.67
N LEU A 142 -12.03 -2.50 17.86
CA LEU A 142 -12.14 -1.10 18.31
C LEU A 142 -13.39 -0.38 17.77
N GLY A 143 -13.90 -0.74 16.59
CA GLY A 143 -14.94 0.07 15.91
C GLY A 143 -14.34 0.99 14.86
N TRP A 144 -15.05 1.35 13.79
CA TRP A 144 -14.47 2.17 12.71
C TRP A 144 -14.24 3.59 13.21
N THR A 145 -15.19 4.08 14.00
CA THR A 145 -15.13 5.39 14.67
C THR A 145 -13.96 5.54 15.64
N LYS A 146 -13.52 4.45 16.28
CA LYS A 146 -12.35 4.46 17.17
C LYS A 146 -11.05 4.09 16.47
N SER A 147 -11.12 3.44 15.31
CA SER A 147 -9.94 3.01 14.57
C SER A 147 -9.37 4.11 13.67
N LEU A 148 -10.15 5.12 13.34
CA LEU A 148 -9.68 6.25 12.52
C LEU A 148 -9.54 7.50 13.38
N HIS A 149 -8.31 7.98 13.51
CA HIS A 149 -7.97 9.17 14.30
C HIS A 149 -7.57 10.33 13.38
N HIS A 150 -7.51 11.54 13.96
CA HIS A 150 -7.03 12.76 13.28
C HIS A 150 -7.69 12.96 11.91
N ASN A 151 -9.03 12.89 11.85
CA ASN A 151 -9.76 12.97 10.59
C ASN A 151 -9.32 11.92 9.54
N GLY A 152 -8.95 10.72 9.97
CA GLY A 152 -8.56 9.60 9.10
C GLY A 152 -7.13 9.67 8.60
N GLU A 153 -6.30 10.57 9.12
CA GLU A 153 -4.86 10.62 8.83
C GLU A 153 -4.10 9.43 9.40
N SER A 154 -4.64 8.79 10.45
CA SER A 154 -4.11 7.55 11.00
C SER A 154 -5.19 6.50 11.23
N LEU A 155 -4.76 5.25 11.07
CA LEU A 155 -5.55 4.05 11.24
C LEU A 155 -4.94 3.20 12.34
N MET A 156 -5.72 2.91 13.36
CA MET A 156 -5.42 1.92 14.38
C MET A 156 -5.92 0.55 13.94
N ILE A 157 -5.04 -0.44 13.93
CA ILE A 157 -5.37 -1.84 13.63
C ILE A 157 -4.93 -2.75 14.78
N SER A 158 -5.54 -3.93 14.85
CA SER A 158 -5.30 -4.96 15.85
C SER A 158 -5.48 -6.34 15.22
N GLY A 159 -4.94 -7.38 15.85
CA GLY A 159 -5.12 -8.75 15.40
C GLY A 159 -4.57 -9.72 16.43
N ASN A 160 -3.83 -10.73 16.00
CA ASN A 160 -3.03 -11.57 16.92
C ASN A 160 -1.82 -10.83 17.52
N PHE A 161 -1.82 -9.50 17.42
CA PHE A 161 -0.79 -8.57 17.87
C PHE A 161 -1.44 -7.36 18.56
N PRO A 162 -0.73 -6.67 19.47
CA PRO A 162 -1.26 -5.47 20.14
C PRO A 162 -1.71 -4.40 19.16
N SER A 163 -2.68 -3.58 19.55
CA SER A 163 -3.13 -2.47 18.68
C SER A 163 -1.96 -1.55 18.33
N ILE A 164 -1.86 -1.21 17.04
CA ILE A 164 -0.87 -0.25 16.52
C ILE A 164 -1.56 0.84 15.72
N THR A 165 -1.00 2.05 15.72
CA THR A 165 -1.49 3.19 14.95
C THR A 165 -0.57 3.50 13.77
N ILE A 166 -1.13 3.62 12.57
CA ILE A 166 -0.38 3.80 11.33
C ILE A 166 -0.82 5.09 10.64
N HIS A 167 0.12 6.01 10.47
CA HIS A 167 -0.01 7.26 9.73
C HIS A 167 0.44 7.06 8.28
N GLY A 168 -0.19 7.81 7.37
CA GLY A 168 0.12 7.71 5.93
C GLY A 168 -0.29 6.38 5.29
N TRP A 169 -1.17 5.63 5.97
CA TRP A 169 -1.61 4.30 5.56
C TRP A 169 -2.31 4.31 4.19
N TYR A 170 -2.10 3.24 3.44
CA TYR A 170 -2.85 2.94 2.23
C TYR A 170 -3.60 1.64 2.40
N TYR A 171 -4.85 1.65 1.96
CA TYR A 171 -5.75 0.51 1.99
C TYR A 171 -5.04 -0.81 1.59
N SER A 172 -4.41 -0.82 0.40
CA SER A 172 -3.85 -2.02 -0.20
C SER A 172 -2.66 -2.53 0.57
N SER A 173 -1.77 -1.63 0.98
CA SER A 173 -0.57 -1.95 1.74
C SER A 173 -0.91 -2.56 3.09
N ILE A 174 -1.85 -1.98 3.84
CA ILE A 174 -2.24 -2.52 5.15
C ILE A 174 -2.86 -3.92 5.01
N SER A 175 -3.76 -4.11 4.04
CA SER A 175 -4.34 -5.42 3.80
C SER A 175 -3.34 -6.44 3.28
N GLU A 176 -2.36 -6.03 2.51
CA GLU A 176 -1.34 -6.93 1.99
C GLU A 176 -0.43 -7.40 3.13
N ILE A 177 0.04 -6.45 3.95
CA ILE A 177 1.02 -6.70 5.01
C ILE A 177 0.39 -7.39 6.21
N PHE A 178 -0.76 -6.92 6.71
CA PHE A 178 -1.31 -7.38 7.99
C PHE A 178 -2.45 -8.39 7.87
N PHE A 179 -3.15 -8.43 6.73
CA PHE A 179 -4.23 -9.41 6.53
C PHE A 179 -3.77 -10.59 5.66
N SER A 180 -3.17 -10.30 4.50
CA SER A 180 -2.66 -11.35 3.60
C SER A 180 -1.31 -11.89 4.08
N GLU A 181 -0.66 -11.18 5.01
CA GLU A 181 0.64 -11.52 5.59
C GLU A 181 1.69 -11.86 4.52
N THR A 182 1.77 -11.06 3.44
CA THR A 182 2.60 -11.34 2.25
C THR A 182 4.06 -11.68 2.61
N TYR A 183 4.60 -11.05 3.66
CA TYR A 183 5.99 -11.25 4.08
C TYR A 183 6.20 -12.32 5.17
N SER A 184 5.18 -13.11 5.52
CA SER A 184 5.26 -14.18 6.55
C SER A 184 6.07 -15.42 6.12
N SER A 185 6.35 -15.56 4.82
CA SER A 185 6.98 -16.76 4.24
C SER A 185 8.48 -16.88 4.52
N ILE A 186 9.11 -15.88 5.14
CA ILE A 186 10.52 -15.90 5.55
C ILE A 186 10.64 -15.96 7.09
N PRO A 187 11.62 -16.71 7.63
CA PRO A 187 11.84 -16.75 9.07
C PRO A 187 12.40 -15.41 9.55
N ILE A 188 11.67 -14.78 10.47
CA ILE A 188 12.05 -13.49 11.05
C ILE A 188 12.19 -13.55 12.58
N LYS A 189 11.57 -14.54 13.24
CA LYS A 189 11.62 -14.68 14.71
C LYS A 189 13.06 -14.77 15.23
N GLY A 190 13.42 -13.86 16.13
CA GLY A 190 14.75 -13.77 16.74
C GLY A 190 15.86 -13.29 15.80
N LYS A 191 15.55 -12.94 14.55
CA LYS A 191 16.54 -12.51 13.54
C LYS A 191 16.58 -10.99 13.38
N VAL A 192 17.69 -10.52 12.81
CA VAL A 192 17.74 -9.18 12.21
C VAL A 192 17.03 -9.25 10.85
N VAL A 193 16.18 -8.27 10.58
CA VAL A 193 15.56 -8.06 9.27
C VAL A 193 16.09 -6.77 8.68
N VAL A 194 16.56 -6.81 7.43
CA VAL A 194 16.83 -5.60 6.65
C VAL A 194 15.63 -5.38 5.73
N ASP A 195 14.99 -4.23 5.83
CA ASP A 195 13.78 -3.85 5.08
C ASP A 195 14.12 -2.68 4.14
N ILE A 196 14.37 -2.99 2.87
CA ILE A 196 14.68 -2.01 1.83
C ILE A 196 13.38 -1.59 1.14
N GLY A 197 13.15 -0.27 1.09
CA GLY A 197 11.87 0.31 0.69
C GLY A 197 10.83 0.13 1.80
N ALA A 198 11.21 0.58 3.00
CA ALA A 198 10.37 0.46 4.19
C ALA A 198 9.12 1.37 4.12
N ASN A 199 9.08 2.34 3.20
CA ASN A 199 7.97 3.26 3.02
C ASN A 199 7.56 3.94 4.34
N ILE A 200 6.36 3.67 4.86
CA ILE A 200 5.87 4.20 6.13
C ILE A 200 6.20 3.30 7.34
N ALA A 201 7.14 2.37 7.18
CA ALA A 201 7.57 1.34 8.13
C ALA A 201 6.47 0.34 8.56
N ASP A 202 5.41 0.18 7.78
CA ASP A 202 4.35 -0.80 8.03
C ASP A 202 4.86 -2.25 7.97
N SER A 203 5.65 -2.62 6.96
CA SER A 203 6.32 -3.94 6.90
C SER A 203 7.32 -4.13 8.03
N SER A 204 8.05 -3.08 8.41
CA SER A 204 9.02 -3.11 9.51
C SER A 204 8.33 -3.38 10.85
N MET A 205 7.19 -2.72 11.11
CA MET A 205 6.36 -2.99 12.30
C MET A 205 5.80 -4.40 12.27
N PHE A 206 5.31 -4.87 11.11
CA PHE A 206 4.86 -6.25 10.94
C PHE A 206 5.95 -7.27 11.34
N PHE A 207 7.20 -7.06 10.94
CA PHE A 207 8.31 -7.94 11.34
C PHE A 207 8.58 -7.90 12.85
N VAL A 208 8.56 -6.73 13.49
CA VAL A 208 8.72 -6.62 14.96
C VAL A 208 7.60 -7.36 15.69
N LEU A 209 6.35 -7.13 15.27
CA LEU A 209 5.18 -7.77 15.86
C LEU A 209 5.21 -9.30 15.74
N ASN A 210 5.81 -9.83 14.67
CA ASN A 210 6.00 -11.27 14.46
C ASN A 210 7.31 -11.82 15.07
N GLY A 211 8.02 -11.02 15.87
CA GLY A 211 9.12 -11.46 16.71
C GLY A 211 10.52 -11.25 16.13
N ALA A 212 10.70 -10.37 15.14
CA ALA A 212 12.02 -9.93 14.73
C ALA A 212 12.80 -9.33 15.92
N LYS A 213 14.09 -9.67 16.02
CA LYS A 213 14.97 -9.15 17.09
C LYS A 213 15.21 -7.66 16.92
N LYS A 214 15.48 -7.25 15.68
CA LYS A 214 15.75 -5.88 15.25
C LYS A 214 15.40 -5.76 13.76
N VAL A 215 14.90 -4.61 13.33
CA VAL A 215 14.70 -4.28 11.92
C VAL A 215 15.57 -3.07 11.56
N ILE A 216 16.26 -3.15 10.43
CA ILE A 216 16.99 -2.05 9.79
C ILE A 216 16.15 -1.63 8.59
N ALA A 217 15.36 -0.57 8.76
CA ALA A 217 14.41 -0.04 7.79
C ALA A 217 15.08 1.07 6.97
N ILE A 218 14.99 0.99 5.65
CA ILE A 218 15.62 1.94 4.74
C ILE A 218 14.55 2.54 3.82
N GLU A 219 14.40 3.85 3.89
CA GLU A 219 13.42 4.60 3.09
C GLU A 219 14.05 5.90 2.54
N PRO A 220 14.20 6.04 1.21
CA PRO A 220 14.83 7.21 0.63
C PRO A 220 13.91 8.44 0.55
N PHE A 221 12.58 8.26 0.43
CA PHE A 221 11.66 9.37 0.18
C PHE A 221 11.34 10.12 1.48
N PRO A 222 11.67 11.43 1.58
CA PRO A 222 11.53 12.19 2.83
C PRO A 222 10.13 12.16 3.45
N LYS A 223 9.09 12.22 2.60
CA LYS A 223 7.70 12.14 3.05
C LYS A 223 7.38 10.81 3.73
N ASN A 224 7.74 9.70 3.09
CA ASN A 224 7.52 8.36 3.61
C ASN A 224 8.38 8.12 4.85
N PHE A 225 9.65 8.54 4.82
CA PHE A 225 10.55 8.49 5.98
C PHE A 225 9.98 9.23 7.20
N ASN A 226 9.37 10.40 7.01
CA ASN A 226 8.75 11.14 8.11
C ASN A 226 7.52 10.40 8.69
N PHE A 227 6.70 9.76 7.85
CA PHE A 227 5.63 8.88 8.32
C PHE A 227 6.18 7.65 9.06
N ALA A 228 7.21 7.00 8.51
CA ALA A 228 7.90 5.88 9.16
C ALA A 228 8.41 6.26 10.55
N LYS A 229 9.08 7.42 10.68
CA LYS A 229 9.56 7.92 11.97
C LYS A 229 8.42 8.12 12.97
N LYS A 230 7.30 8.71 12.52
CA LYS A 230 6.11 8.90 13.36
C LYS A 230 5.52 7.56 13.79
N ASN A 231 5.36 6.62 12.86
CA ASN A 231 4.81 5.29 13.12
C ASN A 231 5.68 4.50 14.10
N ILE A 232 7.00 4.53 13.94
CA ILE A 232 7.92 3.85 14.86
C ILE A 232 7.76 4.43 16.27
N SER A 233 7.67 5.76 16.41
CA SER A 233 7.62 6.39 17.72
C SER A 233 6.28 6.24 18.43
N GLU A 234 5.18 6.38 17.68
CA GLU A 234 3.82 6.26 18.23
C GLU A 234 3.50 4.84 18.69
N ASN A 235 4.16 3.83 18.11
CA ASN A 235 4.03 2.43 18.49
C ASN A 235 5.16 1.93 19.40
N HIS A 236 6.04 2.82 19.88
CA HIS A 236 7.12 2.51 20.81
C HIS A 236 8.11 1.44 20.29
N PHE A 237 8.45 1.51 19.01
CA PHE A 237 9.37 0.57 18.35
C PHE A 237 10.78 1.10 18.14
N GLU A 238 11.16 2.23 18.73
CA GLU A 238 12.50 2.85 18.58
C GLU A 238 13.64 1.88 18.96
N ASP A 239 13.43 1.06 19.99
CA ASP A 239 14.42 0.07 20.43
C ASP A 239 14.55 -1.12 19.46
N LYS A 240 13.55 -1.32 18.59
CA LYS A 240 13.47 -2.48 17.68
C LYS A 240 13.71 -2.11 16.23
N ILE A 241 13.37 -0.91 15.79
CA ILE A 241 13.47 -0.47 14.41
C ILE A 241 14.49 0.66 14.32
N LEU A 242 15.55 0.45 13.55
CA LEU A 242 16.48 1.50 13.15
C LEU A 242 16.08 1.97 11.76
N LEU A 243 15.84 3.28 11.59
CA LEU A 243 15.36 3.87 10.34
C LEU A 243 16.43 4.74 9.69
N GLU A 244 16.76 4.48 8.43
CA GLU A 244 17.78 5.19 7.66
C GLU A 244 17.18 5.89 6.43
N ASN A 245 17.49 7.19 6.27
CA ASN A 245 17.07 7.96 5.10
C ASN A 245 18.16 7.92 4.04
N CYS A 246 18.22 6.81 3.30
CA CYS A 246 19.19 6.63 2.22
C CYS A 246 18.61 5.79 1.08
N VAL A 247 19.21 5.92 -0.10
CA VAL A 247 18.99 5.01 -1.22
C VAL A 247 19.96 3.84 -1.10
N VAL A 248 19.51 2.63 -1.42
CA VAL A 248 20.43 1.49 -1.63
C VAL A 248 20.63 1.29 -3.13
N SER A 249 21.87 1.34 -3.60
CA SER A 249 22.23 1.15 -5.02
C SER A 249 23.57 0.43 -5.17
N ASP A 250 24.17 0.54 -6.35
CA ASP A 250 25.45 -0.03 -6.79
C ASP A 250 26.68 0.82 -6.46
N ASN A 251 26.51 2.02 -5.91
CA ASN A 251 27.62 2.92 -5.58
C ASN A 251 27.31 3.84 -4.39
N GLU A 252 28.36 4.44 -3.85
CA GLU A 252 28.26 5.53 -2.88
C GLU A 252 28.07 6.86 -3.63
N SER A 253 27.01 7.60 -3.34
CA SER A 253 26.74 8.90 -3.97
C SER A 253 25.77 9.74 -3.14
N ILE A 254 25.38 10.90 -3.67
CA ILE A 254 24.29 11.73 -3.15
C ILE A 254 23.35 12.00 -4.31
N ILE A 255 22.04 11.86 -4.07
CA ILE A 255 21.02 12.24 -5.04
C ILE A 255 20.07 13.27 -4.45
N LYS A 256 19.47 14.10 -5.30
CA LYS A 256 18.47 15.09 -4.89
C LYS A 256 17.06 14.57 -5.13
N ILE A 257 16.26 14.49 -4.07
CA ILE A 257 14.87 14.05 -4.09
C ILE A 257 13.94 15.18 -3.65
N ASP A 258 12.85 15.42 -4.37
CA ASP A 258 11.80 16.35 -3.95
C ASP A 258 11.15 15.87 -2.63
N SER A 259 10.97 16.76 -1.67
CA SER A 259 10.44 16.43 -0.34
C SER A 259 9.02 15.86 -0.36
N GLU A 260 8.21 16.21 -1.37
CA GLU A 260 6.83 15.75 -1.53
C GLU A 260 6.71 14.52 -2.42
N TYR A 261 7.79 14.11 -3.10
CA TYR A 261 7.79 12.92 -3.93
C TYR A 261 7.75 11.66 -3.05
N ALA A 262 6.69 10.86 -3.23
CA ALA A 262 6.40 9.68 -2.42
C ALA A 262 6.69 8.35 -3.14
N GLY A 263 7.49 8.36 -4.20
CA GLY A 263 7.98 7.13 -4.83
C GLY A 263 6.98 6.30 -5.62
N THR A 264 5.69 6.66 -5.68
CA THR A 264 4.68 5.85 -6.38
C THR A 264 5.09 5.62 -7.84
N GLY A 265 5.27 4.36 -8.27
CA GLY A 265 5.83 3.91 -9.55
C GLY A 265 5.16 4.39 -10.85
N ILE A 266 4.36 5.45 -10.83
CA ILE A 266 3.79 6.11 -12.02
C ILE A 266 3.89 7.63 -11.84
N GLY A 267 5.10 8.16 -12.02
CA GLY A 267 5.35 9.56 -12.32
C GLY A 267 5.15 9.83 -13.82
N GLU A 268 4.47 10.93 -14.13
CA GLU A 268 4.21 11.42 -15.48
C GLU A 268 5.50 11.44 -16.34
N ASN A 269 5.40 10.96 -17.59
CA ASN A 269 6.49 10.75 -18.56
C ASN A 269 7.42 9.55 -18.29
N SER A 270 6.83 8.34 -18.28
CA SER A 270 7.53 7.06 -18.31
C SER A 270 8.06 6.72 -19.71
N ASN A 271 9.06 7.47 -20.18
CA ASN A 271 10.05 6.91 -21.09
C ASN A 271 11.13 6.25 -20.23
N SER A 272 11.06 4.92 -20.13
CA SER A 272 12.12 3.99 -19.69
C SER A 272 13.20 4.54 -18.74
N LYS A 273 13.07 4.25 -17.44
CA LYS A 273 14.10 3.69 -16.54
C LYS A 273 13.64 3.76 -15.09
N SER A 274 13.83 2.64 -14.40
CA SER A 274 13.56 2.34 -12.98
C SER A 274 14.47 3.08 -12.00
N ASP A 275 14.86 4.31 -12.33
CA ASP A 275 15.81 5.09 -11.55
C ASP A 275 15.11 6.30 -10.93
N ILE A 276 15.37 6.56 -9.64
CA ILE A 276 14.95 7.80 -8.97
C ILE A 276 15.51 8.96 -9.79
N LYS A 277 14.64 9.79 -10.36
CA LYS A 277 15.06 10.95 -11.16
C LYS A 277 15.60 12.02 -10.23
N GLU A 278 16.88 12.32 -10.36
CA GLU A 278 17.53 13.43 -9.67
C GLU A 278 16.79 14.75 -9.97
N GLN A 279 16.44 15.46 -8.91
CA GLN A 279 15.72 16.74 -8.99
C GLN A 279 16.69 17.91 -8.89
N LYS A 280 16.45 18.97 -9.67
CA LYS A 280 17.29 20.19 -9.60
C LYS A 280 17.26 20.85 -8.21
N ASN A 281 16.10 20.82 -7.56
CA ASN A 281 15.83 21.47 -6.27
C ASN A 281 15.26 20.45 -5.26
N GLY A 282 16.03 19.43 -4.90
CA GLY A 282 15.63 18.40 -3.92
C GLY A 282 16.50 18.41 -2.66
N LEU A 283 16.03 17.68 -1.64
CA LEU A 283 16.82 17.32 -0.46
C LEU A 283 17.91 16.34 -0.86
N GLU A 284 19.10 16.52 -0.30
CA GLU A 284 20.23 15.63 -0.53
C GLU A 284 20.06 14.35 0.30
N ILE A 285 19.94 13.22 -0.41
CA ILE A 285 19.77 11.90 0.17
C ILE A 285 21.01 11.07 -0.18
N PRO A 286 21.71 10.51 0.81
CA PRO A 286 22.87 9.66 0.54
C PRO A 286 22.42 8.37 -0.13
N THR A 287 23.25 7.89 -1.04
CA THR A 287 23.15 6.57 -1.65
C THR A 287 24.27 5.71 -1.11
N HIS A 288 23.92 4.51 -0.65
CA HIS A 288 24.84 3.54 -0.12
C HIS A 288 24.70 2.19 -0.82
N THR A 289 25.76 1.39 -0.79
CA THR A 289 25.70 -0.01 -1.24
C THR A 289 25.04 -0.90 -0.18
N LEU A 290 24.50 -2.06 -0.58
CA LEU A 290 24.05 -3.07 0.39
C LEU A 290 25.21 -3.53 1.29
N ASN A 291 26.43 -3.57 0.75
CA ASN A 291 27.62 -3.90 1.53
C ASN A 291 27.87 -2.87 2.65
N TYR A 292 27.72 -1.57 2.38
CA TYR A 292 27.80 -0.54 3.41
C TYR A 292 26.79 -0.78 4.54
N ILE A 293 25.53 -1.07 4.20
CA ILE A 293 24.49 -1.36 5.20
C ILE A 293 24.87 -2.58 6.05
N VAL A 294 25.31 -3.65 5.41
CA VAL A 294 25.74 -4.88 6.10
C VAL A 294 26.89 -4.61 7.07
N GLN A 295 27.90 -3.85 6.64
CA GLN A 295 29.05 -3.52 7.49
C GLN A 295 28.69 -2.56 8.62
N LYS A 296 27.95 -1.48 8.33
CA LYS A 296 27.53 -0.46 9.31
C LYS A 296 26.78 -1.07 10.49
N TYR A 297 25.92 -2.06 10.24
CA TYR A 297 25.08 -2.68 11.26
C TYR A 297 25.52 -4.07 11.70
N GLY A 298 26.65 -4.58 11.19
CA GLY A 298 27.14 -5.92 11.52
C GLY A 298 26.12 -7.01 11.17
N VAL A 299 25.48 -6.90 10.00
CA VAL A 299 24.42 -7.83 9.57
C VAL A 299 25.05 -9.18 9.23
N ASP A 300 24.55 -10.22 9.89
CA ASP A 300 24.95 -11.62 9.65
C ASP A 300 23.78 -12.54 10.04
N ASN A 301 23.63 -13.66 9.32
CA ASN A 301 22.54 -14.62 9.52
C ASN A 301 21.13 -13.98 9.53
N ALA A 302 20.93 -12.96 8.70
CA ALA A 302 19.74 -12.11 8.69
C ALA A 302 18.70 -12.58 7.66
N SER A 303 17.56 -11.88 7.65
CA SER A 303 16.57 -11.95 6.57
C SER A 303 16.47 -10.59 5.87
N LEU A 304 16.27 -10.60 4.56
CA LEU A 304 16.15 -9.39 3.73
C LEU A 304 14.76 -9.32 3.12
N LYS A 305 14.05 -8.21 3.32
CA LYS A 305 12.91 -7.80 2.50
C LYS A 305 13.35 -6.66 1.59
N ILE A 306 12.95 -6.72 0.33
CA ILE A 306 13.20 -5.65 -0.63
C ILE A 306 11.97 -5.45 -1.52
N ASP A 307 11.48 -4.22 -1.53
CA ASP A 307 10.44 -3.74 -2.41
C ASP A 307 10.76 -2.27 -2.67
N CYS A 308 11.43 -1.98 -3.78
CA CYS A 308 11.97 -0.64 -4.04
C CYS A 308 11.71 -0.18 -5.48
N GLU A 309 10.60 -0.64 -6.05
CA GLU A 309 10.04 -0.11 -7.30
C GLU A 309 11.03 -0.13 -8.48
N GLY A 310 11.93 -1.13 -8.53
CA GLY A 310 12.86 -1.33 -9.64
C GLY A 310 14.35 -1.22 -9.30
N CYS A 311 14.72 -0.83 -8.07
CA CYS A 311 16.12 -0.73 -7.66
C CYS A 311 16.77 -2.10 -7.36
N GLU A 312 15.97 -3.17 -7.31
CA GLU A 312 16.38 -4.51 -6.87
C GLU A 312 17.53 -5.05 -7.73
N TYR A 313 17.47 -4.76 -9.04
CA TYR A 313 18.46 -5.21 -10.02
C TYR A 313 19.84 -4.61 -9.78
N LYS A 314 19.91 -3.29 -9.53
CA LYS A 314 21.19 -2.62 -9.26
C LYS A 314 21.81 -3.19 -7.99
N ILE A 315 21.00 -3.35 -6.95
CA ILE A 315 21.46 -3.90 -5.66
C ILE A 315 22.01 -5.32 -5.85
N PHE A 316 21.25 -6.24 -6.41
CA PHE A 316 21.62 -7.66 -6.42
C PHE A 316 22.70 -8.00 -7.45
N LEU A 317 22.73 -7.29 -8.59
CA LEU A 317 23.72 -7.56 -9.64
C LEU A 317 25.09 -6.92 -9.34
N SER A 318 25.14 -5.90 -8.48
CA SER A 318 26.40 -5.27 -8.06
C SER A 318 26.93 -5.76 -6.70
N SER A 319 26.04 -6.26 -5.83
CA SER A 319 26.45 -6.74 -4.50
C SER A 319 27.39 -7.93 -4.58
N SER A 320 28.40 -7.92 -3.71
CA SER A 320 29.34 -9.03 -3.58
C SER A 320 28.65 -10.31 -3.11
N ASP A 321 29.23 -11.46 -3.46
CA ASP A 321 28.76 -12.77 -3.00
C ASP A 321 28.71 -12.84 -1.47
N ASP A 322 29.75 -12.32 -0.80
CA ASP A 322 29.87 -12.32 0.65
C ASP A 322 28.78 -11.46 1.31
N THR A 323 28.44 -10.31 0.72
CA THR A 323 27.35 -9.45 1.18
C THR A 323 26.01 -10.18 1.10
N LEU A 324 25.69 -10.78 -0.05
CA LEU A 324 24.41 -11.47 -0.24
C LEU A 324 24.29 -12.72 0.64
N LYS A 325 25.41 -13.40 0.89
CA LYS A 325 25.47 -14.57 1.77
C LYS A 325 25.21 -14.26 3.26
N LYS A 326 25.22 -12.99 3.68
CA LYS A 326 24.79 -12.58 5.04
C LYS A 326 23.30 -12.78 5.29
N PHE A 327 22.51 -12.96 4.23
CA PHE A 327 21.08 -13.18 4.32
C PHE A 327 20.75 -14.65 4.10
N THR A 328 20.21 -15.30 5.11
CA THR A 328 19.74 -16.69 5.02
C THR A 328 18.48 -16.81 4.17
N HIS A 329 17.65 -15.76 4.16
CA HIS A 329 16.40 -15.69 3.43
C HIS A 329 16.22 -14.29 2.85
N ILE A 330 15.66 -14.24 1.65
CA ILE A 330 15.36 -13.01 0.92
C ILE A 330 13.92 -13.11 0.41
N ILE A 331 13.11 -12.10 0.68
CA ILE A 331 11.81 -11.89 0.03
C ILE A 331 11.87 -10.58 -0.74
N MET A 332 11.39 -10.61 -1.98
CA MET A 332 11.58 -9.53 -2.92
C MET A 332 10.33 -9.33 -3.76
N GLU A 333 9.82 -8.10 -3.82
CA GLU A 333 8.97 -7.69 -4.93
C GLU A 333 9.85 -7.17 -6.06
N TYR A 334 9.84 -7.86 -7.20
CA TYR A 334 10.62 -7.46 -8.36
C TYR A 334 9.73 -6.70 -9.35
N HIS A 335 10.28 -5.77 -10.12
CA HIS A 335 9.49 -4.88 -10.99
C HIS A 335 9.81 -4.96 -12.50
N ASN A 336 10.86 -5.68 -12.90
CA ASN A 336 11.33 -5.80 -14.29
C ASN A 336 11.72 -7.24 -14.72
N GLY A 337 10.95 -8.24 -14.29
CA GLY A 337 11.20 -9.67 -14.57
C GLY A 337 12.21 -10.32 -13.61
N TYR A 338 12.01 -11.59 -13.28
CA TYR A 338 12.74 -12.25 -12.19
C TYR A 338 14.02 -12.96 -12.63
N GLU A 339 14.25 -13.19 -13.92
CA GLU A 339 15.22 -14.15 -14.43
C GLU A 339 16.65 -13.81 -14.02
N LYS A 340 17.04 -12.53 -14.11
CA LYS A 340 18.39 -12.08 -13.71
C LYS A 340 18.62 -12.22 -12.20
N LEU A 341 17.59 -11.91 -11.41
CA LEU A 341 17.64 -11.97 -9.94
C LEU A 341 17.70 -13.41 -9.47
N LYS A 342 16.82 -14.27 -10.01
CA LYS A 342 16.81 -15.72 -9.79
C LYS A 342 18.15 -16.35 -10.14
N ASN A 343 18.67 -16.10 -11.35
CA ASN A 343 19.95 -16.65 -11.78
C ASN A 343 21.13 -16.20 -10.90
N ARG A 344 21.11 -14.94 -10.42
CA ARG A 344 22.14 -14.42 -9.52
C ARG A 344 22.11 -15.15 -8.17
N LEU A 345 20.92 -15.36 -7.60
CA LEU A 345 20.73 -16.00 -6.31
C LEU A 345 20.98 -17.51 -6.36
N GLU A 346 20.52 -18.20 -7.41
CA GLU A 346 20.78 -19.64 -7.58
C GLU A 346 22.28 -19.94 -7.73
N LYS A 347 23.03 -19.09 -8.44
CA LYS A 347 24.50 -19.21 -8.52
C LYS A 347 25.21 -19.08 -7.17
N LEU A 348 24.58 -18.41 -6.20
CA LEU A 348 25.08 -18.26 -4.83
C LEU A 348 24.67 -19.41 -3.92
N GLY A 349 23.90 -20.38 -4.43
CA GLY A 349 23.43 -21.54 -3.69
C GLY A 349 22.03 -21.39 -3.10
N PHE A 350 21.31 -20.30 -3.36
CA PHE A 350 19.94 -20.15 -2.88
C PHE A 350 18.97 -21.00 -3.69
N HIS A 351 18.03 -21.66 -3.02
CA HIS A 351 16.81 -22.17 -3.64
C HIS A 351 15.81 -21.03 -3.83
N VAL A 352 15.41 -20.76 -5.08
CA VAL A 352 14.55 -19.65 -5.45
C VAL A 352 13.16 -20.11 -5.87
N THR A 353 12.12 -19.53 -5.28
CA THR A 353 10.72 -19.71 -5.68
C THR A 353 10.16 -18.37 -6.14
N VAL A 354 9.37 -18.39 -7.21
CA VAL A 354 8.78 -17.18 -7.80
C VAL A 354 7.27 -17.36 -7.84
N ASN A 355 6.56 -16.47 -7.16
CA ASN A 355 5.11 -16.36 -7.20
C ASN A 355 4.75 -15.25 -8.18
N SER A 356 4.51 -15.62 -9.43
CA SER A 356 4.07 -14.69 -10.47
C SER A 356 3.09 -15.35 -11.43
N ASN A 357 2.25 -14.51 -12.04
CA ASN A 357 1.57 -14.92 -13.25
C ASN A 357 2.62 -14.91 -14.36
N THR A 358 2.69 -15.96 -15.19
CA THR A 358 3.74 -16.23 -16.18
C THR A 358 4.01 -15.12 -17.22
N SER A 359 3.22 -14.05 -17.23
CA SER A 359 3.34 -12.88 -18.10
C SER A 359 3.64 -11.55 -17.38
N SER A 360 3.73 -11.52 -16.03
CA SER A 360 3.90 -10.27 -15.29
C SER A 360 5.37 -9.85 -15.15
N LYS A 361 5.64 -8.56 -15.42
CA LYS A 361 6.94 -7.94 -15.15
C LYS A 361 7.22 -7.75 -13.66
N MET A 362 6.21 -7.96 -12.82
CA MET A 362 6.24 -7.77 -11.38
C MET A 362 5.73 -9.00 -10.64
N GLY A 363 6.23 -9.26 -9.43
CA GLY A 363 5.79 -10.39 -8.59
C GLY A 363 6.70 -10.60 -7.39
N ILE A 364 6.45 -11.68 -6.63
CA ILE A 364 7.24 -12.00 -5.44
C ILE A 364 8.25 -13.10 -5.75
N LEU A 365 9.51 -12.86 -5.39
CA LEU A 365 10.60 -13.84 -5.38
C LEU A 365 11.02 -14.11 -3.94
N ILE A 366 11.14 -15.39 -3.60
CA ILE A 366 11.64 -15.85 -2.30
C ILE A 366 12.90 -16.68 -2.55
N ALA A 367 14.00 -16.35 -1.89
CA ALA A 367 15.25 -17.09 -1.96
C ALA A 367 15.67 -17.56 -0.57
N LYS A 368 16.07 -18.82 -0.47
CA LYS A 368 16.49 -19.47 0.78
C LYS A 368 17.83 -20.17 0.58
N GLN A 369 18.80 -19.93 1.47
CA GLN A 369 20.06 -20.68 1.49
C GLN A 369 19.87 -22.14 1.91
#